data_AF-G8BU49-F1
#
_entry.id   AF-G8BU49-F1
#
_cell.length_a   1.000
_cell.length_b   1.000
_cell.length_c   1.000
_cell.angle_alpha   90.00
_cell.angle_beta   90.00
_cell.angle_gamma   90.00
#
_symmetry.space_group_name_H-M   'P 1'
#
loop_
_entity.id
_entity.type
_entity.pdbx_description
1 polymer ?
#
loop_
_entity_poly.entity_id
_entity_poly.type
_entity_poly.pdbx_seq_one_letter_code
_entity_poly.pdbx_strand_id
1 'polypeptide(L)'
;MSTILQLVALAVYSMVVSASVDKVSFTNVGFGGSFTPVKKLSNIDSDSCTCEVDSAEYFSGANSPLADYLSVHFRGPLTLSKFAFYSSNSFVINNNRSSDDWSRLAYYDSADQISQNVTFLTKAGDDSPCLGKALTYASANGTGAASDSTILEDNNYISSDLEYAIFSNISCPSSGTGKGCGVYRDGIPAFYGFYGVTKMFLFEFELPTETQSNSTSFEYYDLPAIWLLNDHIPRTSQYPNNANCSCWASGCGEYDIFEAMNGTEHNNLYSTFHTYQGISDLGTGIQAYQAFARDTSNVMRGGVIFDSDGNVVSFLSSSTTFESTYSASDVIALVNGISTNETYSSQLASISAASTTSSKSKNGAGSLLPNNNTFMYYLATIVTTFLHVFVI
;
A
#
# COMPACT_ATOMS: atom_id res chain seq x y z
N MET A 1 57.09 22.59 -34.13
CA MET A 1 56.50 21.28 -33.77
C MET A 1 56.06 21.36 -32.31
N SER A 2 54.80 21.01 -32.05
CA SER A 2 54.19 20.73 -30.74
C SER A 2 53.94 21.89 -29.78
N THR A 3 52.67 22.28 -29.68
CA THR A 3 51.98 22.50 -28.40
C THR A 3 50.48 22.37 -28.66
N ILE A 4 49.95 21.17 -28.49
CA ILE A 4 48.51 20.91 -28.48
C ILE A 4 48.07 20.99 -27.02
N LEU A 5 47.31 22.02 -26.68
CA LEU A 5 46.62 22.17 -25.41
C LEU A 5 45.25 21.48 -25.57
N GLN A 6 45.10 20.28 -25.02
CA GLN A 6 43.80 19.62 -24.91
C GLN A 6 43.03 20.24 -23.74
N LEU A 7 42.00 21.02 -24.03
CA LEU A 7 40.94 21.32 -23.07
C LEU A 7 40.13 20.04 -22.84
N VAL A 8 40.26 19.45 -21.66
CA VAL A 8 39.31 18.45 -21.16
C VAL A 8 38.14 19.23 -20.57
N ALA A 9 37.01 19.22 -21.26
CA ALA A 9 35.75 19.68 -20.69
C ALA A 9 35.28 18.64 -19.66
N LEU A 10 35.45 18.94 -18.36
CA LEU A 10 34.74 18.21 -17.32
C LEU A 10 33.25 18.55 -17.45
N ALA A 11 32.47 17.61 -17.97
CA ALA A 11 31.04 17.60 -17.76
C ALA A 11 30.80 17.33 -16.27
N VAL A 12 30.54 18.38 -15.51
CA VAL A 12 30.02 18.27 -14.16
C VAL A 12 28.62 17.69 -14.32
N TYR A 13 28.46 16.39 -14.04
CA TYR A 13 27.16 15.83 -13.73
C TYR A 13 26.69 16.56 -12.48
N SER A 14 25.75 17.49 -12.64
CA SER A 14 24.97 17.98 -11.52
C SER A 14 24.33 16.75 -10.88
N MET A 15 24.75 16.41 -9.66
CA MET A 15 23.96 15.55 -8.79
C MET A 15 22.57 16.19 -8.75
N VAL A 16 21.58 15.48 -9.28
CA VAL A 16 20.19 15.87 -9.10
C VAL A 16 19.96 15.77 -7.60
N VAL A 17 19.99 16.93 -6.92
CA VAL A 17 19.36 17.05 -5.61
C VAL A 17 17.94 16.56 -5.85
N SER A 18 17.57 15.43 -5.23
CA SER A 18 16.20 14.93 -5.26
C SER A 18 15.31 16.08 -4.80
N ALA A 19 14.61 16.72 -5.74
CA ALA A 19 13.68 17.76 -5.41
C ALA A 19 12.50 17.06 -4.74
N SER A 20 12.32 17.30 -3.45
CA SER A 20 11.14 16.83 -2.75
C SER A 20 9.91 17.47 -3.38
N VAL A 21 8.86 16.68 -3.55
CA VAL A 21 7.58 17.14 -4.09
C VAL A 21 6.51 17.11 -3.01
N ASP A 22 5.49 17.94 -3.19
CA ASP A 22 4.29 17.93 -2.36
C ASP A 22 3.11 17.26 -3.08
N LYS A 23 3.31 16.85 -4.34
CA LYS A 23 2.32 16.11 -5.13
C LYS A 23 2.97 15.09 -6.05
N VAL A 24 2.47 13.86 -6.01
CA VAL A 24 2.80 12.76 -6.91
C VAL A 24 1.53 12.35 -7.64
N SER A 25 1.53 12.45 -8.97
CA SER A 25 0.38 12.10 -9.81
C SER A 25 0.72 10.94 -10.74
N PHE A 26 -0.17 9.95 -10.77
CA PHE A 26 -0.18 8.88 -11.74
C PHE A 26 -1.44 8.97 -12.59
N THR A 27 -1.28 8.81 -13.90
CA THR A 27 -2.39 8.74 -14.86
C THR A 27 -2.43 7.34 -15.50
N ASN A 28 -3.56 6.98 -16.10
CA ASN A 28 -3.80 5.66 -16.68
C ASN A 28 -3.65 4.53 -15.64
N VAL A 29 -4.03 4.76 -14.38
CA VAL A 29 -4.07 3.73 -13.34
C VAL A 29 -5.29 2.85 -13.57
N GLY A 30 -5.05 1.55 -13.71
CA GLY A 30 -6.09 0.56 -14.02
C GLY A 30 -5.79 -0.23 -15.29
N PHE A 31 -6.01 -1.54 -15.22
CA PHE A 31 -5.82 -2.46 -16.33
C PHE A 31 -6.76 -3.67 -16.21
N GLY A 32 -6.89 -4.44 -17.29
CA GLY A 32 -7.56 -5.73 -17.25
C GLY A 32 -6.59 -6.83 -16.80
N GLY A 33 -6.93 -7.53 -15.72
CA GLY A 33 -6.08 -8.55 -15.12
C GLY A 33 -6.86 -9.60 -14.34
N SER A 34 -6.14 -10.41 -13.58
CA SER A 34 -6.73 -11.38 -12.66
C SER A 34 -5.80 -11.68 -11.50
N PHE A 35 -6.36 -12.06 -10.36
CA PHE A 35 -5.64 -12.63 -9.23
C PHE A 35 -6.28 -13.95 -8.80
N THR A 36 -5.63 -14.74 -7.95
CA THR A 36 -6.17 -16.01 -7.44
C THR A 36 -6.48 -15.86 -5.94
N PRO A 37 -7.77 -15.75 -5.54
CA PRO A 37 -8.12 -15.67 -4.13
C PRO A 37 -7.84 -16.98 -3.40
N VAL A 38 -7.77 -16.92 -2.07
CA VAL A 38 -7.69 -18.12 -1.23
C VAL A 38 -9.03 -18.85 -1.27
N LYS A 39 -8.99 -20.14 -1.57
CA LYS A 39 -10.15 -21.04 -1.59
C LYS A 39 -10.39 -21.73 -0.26
N LYS A 40 -9.31 -22.12 0.41
CA LYS A 40 -9.38 -22.90 1.64
C LYS A 40 -8.10 -22.79 2.45
N LEU A 41 -8.27 -22.63 3.76
CA LEU A 41 -7.23 -22.75 4.77
C LEU A 41 -7.45 -24.03 5.56
N SER A 42 -6.41 -24.85 5.76
CA SER A 42 -6.51 -26.09 6.55
C SER A 42 -5.32 -26.22 7.50
N ASN A 43 -5.59 -26.71 8.73
CA ASN A 43 -4.59 -26.96 9.77
C ASN A 43 -3.73 -25.73 10.11
N ILE A 44 -4.36 -24.57 10.26
CA ILE A 44 -3.64 -23.29 10.35
C ILE A 44 -2.68 -23.19 11.55
N ASP A 45 -2.93 -23.98 12.60
CA ASP A 45 -2.15 -23.97 13.85
C ASP A 45 -1.08 -25.08 13.93
N SER A 46 -0.81 -25.79 12.83
CA SER A 46 0.16 -26.89 12.82
C SER A 46 1.11 -26.83 11.62
N ASP A 47 2.19 -27.59 11.68
CA ASP A 47 3.16 -27.71 10.58
C ASP A 47 2.57 -28.31 9.29
N SER A 48 1.35 -28.88 9.35
CA SER A 48 0.60 -29.36 8.18
C SER A 48 -0.34 -28.30 7.60
N CYS A 49 -0.12 -27.02 7.95
CA CYS A 49 -0.82 -25.85 7.43
C CYS A 49 -0.74 -25.80 5.90
N THR A 50 -1.90 -25.65 5.26
CA THR A 50 -2.02 -25.58 3.79
C THR A 50 -2.99 -24.50 3.36
N CYS A 51 -2.68 -23.89 2.21
CA CYS A 51 -3.49 -22.90 1.54
C CYS A 51 -3.76 -23.37 0.11
N GLU A 52 -5.03 -23.56 -0.21
CA GLU A 52 -5.49 -23.82 -1.57
C GLU A 52 -6.00 -22.51 -2.17
N VAL A 53 -5.59 -22.21 -3.39
CA VAL A 53 -6.10 -21.07 -4.17
C VAL A 53 -7.34 -21.47 -4.98
N ASP A 54 -8.19 -20.51 -5.29
CA ASP A 54 -9.34 -20.71 -6.17
C ASP A 54 -8.99 -20.42 -7.64
N SER A 55 -9.98 -20.58 -8.53
CA SER A 55 -9.87 -20.09 -9.90
C SER A 55 -9.62 -18.58 -9.93
N ALA A 56 -8.92 -18.13 -10.97
CA ALA A 56 -8.64 -16.71 -11.18
C ALA A 56 -9.92 -15.86 -11.18
N GLU A 57 -9.88 -14.78 -10.40
CA GLU A 57 -10.87 -13.72 -10.38
C GLU A 57 -10.38 -12.56 -11.25
N TYR A 58 -11.23 -12.11 -12.17
CA TYR A 58 -10.87 -11.11 -13.17
C TYR A 58 -11.35 -9.73 -12.77
N PHE A 59 -10.49 -8.73 -12.97
CA PHE A 59 -10.81 -7.32 -12.76
C PHE A 59 -10.48 -6.49 -13.99
N SER A 60 -11.09 -5.32 -14.09
CA SER A 60 -10.81 -4.35 -15.16
C SER A 60 -11.41 -3.00 -14.83
N GLY A 61 -10.83 -1.94 -15.39
CA GLY A 61 -11.36 -0.58 -15.31
C GLY A 61 -10.40 0.37 -14.59
N ALA A 62 -10.82 1.63 -14.46
CA ALA A 62 -10.08 2.65 -13.74
C ALA A 62 -9.73 2.19 -12.33
N ASN A 63 -8.51 2.50 -11.89
CA ASN A 63 -7.94 2.15 -10.59
C ASN A 63 -7.88 0.64 -10.29
N SER A 64 -8.27 -0.27 -11.20
CA SER A 64 -8.25 -1.71 -10.90
C SER A 64 -6.82 -2.27 -10.82
N PRO A 65 -6.51 -3.12 -9.83
CA PRO A 65 -7.44 -3.78 -8.89
C PRO A 65 -7.79 -2.97 -7.62
N LEU A 66 -7.20 -1.80 -7.42
CA LEU A 66 -7.41 -0.95 -6.23
C LEU A 66 -8.78 -0.25 -6.20
N ALA A 67 -9.59 -0.40 -7.25
CA ALA A 67 -11.01 -0.04 -7.25
C ALA A 67 -11.83 -0.82 -6.20
N ASP A 68 -11.33 -1.97 -5.76
CA ASP A 68 -11.95 -2.84 -4.76
C ASP A 68 -11.87 -2.27 -3.33
N TYR A 69 -12.33 -3.02 -2.33
CA TYR A 69 -12.22 -2.64 -0.92
C TYR A 69 -10.75 -2.64 -0.46
N LEU A 70 -10.32 -1.53 0.14
CA LEU A 70 -8.95 -1.35 0.62
C LEU A 70 -8.90 -1.19 2.14
N SER A 71 -8.03 -1.93 2.80
CA SER A 71 -7.61 -1.68 4.17
C SER A 71 -6.44 -0.69 4.20
N VAL A 72 -6.34 0.11 5.26
CA VAL A 72 -5.26 1.11 5.42
C VAL A 72 -4.27 0.63 6.46
N HIS A 73 -2.98 0.73 6.19
CA HIS A 73 -1.92 0.16 7.02
C HIS A 73 -0.91 1.22 7.41
N PHE A 74 -0.34 1.05 8.60
CA PHE A 74 0.62 1.97 9.20
C PHE A 74 1.80 1.19 9.73
N ARG A 75 3.01 1.69 9.51
CA ARG A 75 4.25 1.21 10.13
C ARG A 75 4.98 2.38 10.78
N GLY A 76 5.52 2.14 11.97
CA GLY A 76 6.28 3.14 12.71
C GLY A 76 7.72 3.34 12.20
N PRO A 77 8.42 4.37 12.70
CA PRO A 77 7.99 5.32 13.73
C PRO A 77 6.92 6.32 13.26
N LEU A 78 5.74 6.28 13.87
CA LEU A 78 4.56 7.02 13.38
C LEU A 78 3.59 7.32 14.53
N THR A 79 2.97 8.50 14.49
CA THR A 79 1.77 8.84 15.28
C THR A 79 0.67 9.25 14.32
N LEU A 80 -0.54 8.68 14.47
CA LEU A 80 -1.72 9.06 13.68
C LEU A 80 -2.68 9.88 14.55
N SER A 81 -2.89 11.13 14.17
CA SER A 81 -3.80 12.04 14.87
C SER A 81 -5.21 12.00 14.26
N LYS A 82 -5.32 12.01 12.92
CA LYS A 82 -6.62 11.97 12.23
C LYS A 82 -6.58 11.09 10.99
N PHE A 83 -7.71 10.44 10.74
CA PHE A 83 -7.96 9.70 9.51
C PHE A 83 -9.36 10.00 8.99
N ALA A 84 -9.50 10.13 7.68
CA ALA A 84 -10.81 10.18 7.04
C ALA A 84 -10.81 9.45 5.70
N PHE A 85 -11.92 8.78 5.41
CA PHE A 85 -12.22 8.19 4.12
C PHE A 85 -13.44 8.87 3.51
N TYR A 86 -13.35 9.18 2.22
CA TYR A 86 -14.40 9.83 1.44
C TYR A 86 -14.66 9.04 0.17
N SER A 87 -15.89 9.13 -0.32
CA SER A 87 -16.26 8.67 -1.66
C SER A 87 -17.07 9.76 -2.38
N SER A 88 -17.00 9.71 -3.70
CA SER A 88 -17.83 10.49 -4.62
C SER A 88 -18.35 9.54 -5.72
N ASN A 89 -19.51 9.82 -6.28
CA ASN A 89 -20.09 8.99 -7.34
C ASN A 89 -19.29 9.12 -8.66
N SER A 90 -18.78 10.32 -8.94
CA SER A 90 -17.97 10.64 -10.11
C SER A 90 -17.12 11.84 -9.78
N PHE A 91 -15.81 11.75 -9.94
CA PHE A 91 -14.91 12.89 -9.78
C PHE A 91 -13.73 12.72 -10.71
N VAL A 92 -13.39 13.75 -11.46
CA VAL A 92 -12.23 13.76 -12.35
C VAL A 92 -11.40 14.99 -12.01
N ILE A 93 -10.13 14.75 -11.67
CA ILE A 93 -9.20 15.83 -11.32
C ILE A 93 -9.11 16.81 -12.50
N ASN A 94 -9.14 18.11 -12.21
CA ASN A 94 -9.19 19.21 -13.20
C ASN A 94 -10.50 19.36 -13.99
N ASN A 95 -11.56 18.61 -13.67
CA ASN A 95 -12.86 18.74 -14.34
C ASN A 95 -14.01 18.90 -13.34
N ASN A 96 -14.23 20.15 -12.91
CA ASN A 96 -15.32 20.47 -11.99
C ASN A 96 -16.74 20.30 -12.59
N ARG A 97 -16.88 20.28 -13.93
CA ARG A 97 -18.21 20.28 -14.57
C ARG A 97 -18.92 18.94 -14.51
N SER A 98 -18.16 17.85 -14.43
CA SER A 98 -18.66 16.47 -14.37
C SER A 98 -18.25 15.76 -13.08
N SER A 99 -17.78 16.52 -12.09
CA SER A 99 -17.39 16.00 -10.79
C SER A 99 -18.47 16.31 -9.76
N ASP A 100 -18.82 15.30 -8.99
CA ASP A 100 -19.71 15.34 -7.85
C ASP A 100 -18.94 15.63 -6.57
N ASP A 101 -19.64 16.18 -5.59
CA ASP A 101 -19.13 16.46 -4.26
C ASP A 101 -18.78 15.17 -3.50
N TRP A 102 -17.90 15.32 -2.52
CA TRP A 102 -17.38 14.22 -1.71
C TRP A 102 -18.09 14.15 -0.37
N SER A 103 -18.40 12.94 0.07
CA SER A 103 -18.95 12.67 1.41
C SER A 103 -17.97 11.88 2.25
N ARG A 104 -17.75 12.32 3.49
CA ARG A 104 -16.94 11.56 4.46
C ARG A 104 -17.74 10.36 4.97
N LEU A 105 -17.17 9.17 4.82
CA LEU A 105 -17.79 7.89 5.18
C LEU A 105 -17.10 7.19 6.35
N ALA A 106 -15.89 7.62 6.72
CA ALA A 106 -15.25 7.22 7.97
C ALA A 106 -14.42 8.39 8.52
N TYR A 107 -14.32 8.46 9.85
CA TYR A 107 -13.57 9.50 10.54
C TYR A 107 -12.99 9.00 11.86
N TYR A 108 -11.74 9.34 12.10
CA TYR A 108 -11.05 9.14 13.35
C TYR A 108 -10.32 10.42 13.76
N ASP A 109 -10.40 10.74 15.04
CA ASP A 109 -9.71 11.87 15.68
C ASP A 109 -9.21 11.41 17.06
N SER A 110 -7.89 11.35 17.23
CA SER A 110 -7.26 10.85 18.47
C SER A 110 -7.56 11.77 19.65
N ALA A 111 -7.44 13.09 19.46
CA ALA A 111 -7.55 14.06 20.53
C ALA A 111 -8.99 14.18 21.03
N ASP A 112 -9.95 14.21 20.10
CA ASP A 112 -11.38 14.26 20.42
C ASP A 112 -11.97 12.88 20.74
N GLN A 113 -11.16 11.81 20.63
CA GLN A 113 -11.55 10.41 20.83
C GLN A 113 -12.78 10.03 20.00
N ILE A 114 -12.79 10.44 18.73
CA ILE A 114 -13.86 10.13 17.77
C ILE A 114 -13.44 8.91 16.94
N SER A 115 -14.33 7.94 16.82
CA SER A 115 -14.20 6.82 15.88
C SER A 115 -15.56 6.54 15.22
N GLN A 116 -15.64 6.77 13.92
CA GLN A 116 -16.83 6.60 13.09
C GLN A 116 -16.48 5.73 11.88
N ASN A 117 -17.07 4.53 11.82
CA ASN A 117 -16.79 3.56 10.75
C ASN A 117 -15.29 3.22 10.61
N VAL A 118 -14.61 3.09 11.76
CA VAL A 118 -13.18 2.77 11.88
C VAL A 118 -13.04 1.62 12.87
N THR A 119 -12.24 0.62 12.52
CA THR A 119 -11.85 -0.49 13.39
C THR A 119 -10.35 -0.71 13.25
N PHE A 120 -9.64 -0.59 14.37
CA PHE A 120 -8.20 -0.81 14.44
C PHE A 120 -7.89 -2.28 14.67
N LEU A 121 -7.11 -2.88 13.78
CA LEU A 121 -6.64 -4.26 13.87
C LEU A 121 -5.11 -4.28 13.87
N THR A 122 -4.51 -5.30 14.49
CA THR A 122 -3.05 -5.48 14.55
C THR A 122 -2.68 -6.93 14.25
N LYS A 123 -1.43 -7.16 13.86
CA LYS A 123 -0.82 -8.50 13.69
C LYS A 123 -0.34 -9.13 15.01
N ALA A 124 -1.08 -8.90 16.11
CA ALA A 124 -0.80 -9.46 17.43
C ALA A 124 -1.63 -10.72 17.75
N GLY A 125 -2.32 -11.28 16.76
CA GLY A 125 -3.07 -12.53 16.90
C GLY A 125 -2.20 -13.78 16.78
N ASP A 126 -2.88 -14.93 16.73
CA ASP A 126 -2.21 -16.24 16.72
C ASP A 126 -1.28 -16.41 15.52
N ASP A 127 -0.13 -17.03 15.78
CA ASP A 127 0.87 -17.30 14.75
C ASP A 127 0.61 -18.64 14.06
N SER A 128 0.71 -18.64 12.74
CA SER A 128 0.51 -19.82 11.92
C SER A 128 1.79 -20.13 11.15
N PRO A 129 2.24 -21.40 11.09
CA PRO A 129 3.44 -21.77 10.35
C PRO A 129 3.40 -21.39 8.86
N CYS A 130 2.22 -21.35 8.23
CA CYS A 130 2.10 -20.96 6.82
C CYS A 130 1.47 -19.58 6.56
N LEU A 131 0.71 -19.03 7.52
CA LEU A 131 0.02 -17.73 7.38
C LEU A 131 0.70 -16.58 8.13
N GLY A 132 1.68 -16.85 9.00
CA GLY A 132 2.22 -15.86 9.93
C GLY A 132 1.18 -15.39 10.95
N LYS A 133 1.37 -14.19 11.50
CA LYS A 133 0.51 -13.62 12.55
C LYS A 133 -0.88 -13.26 12.06
N ALA A 134 -1.91 -13.58 12.86
CA ALA A 134 -3.29 -13.24 12.56
C ALA A 134 -3.61 -11.78 12.88
N LEU A 135 -4.65 -11.26 12.22
CA LEU A 135 -5.32 -10.07 12.70
C LEU A 135 -6.03 -10.34 14.03
N THR A 136 -6.01 -9.35 14.90
CA THR A 136 -6.85 -9.23 16.09
C THR A 136 -7.21 -7.77 16.31
N TYR A 137 -8.15 -7.46 17.20
CA TYR A 137 -8.40 -6.07 17.57
C TYR A 137 -7.14 -5.46 18.18
N ALA A 138 -6.81 -4.25 17.75
CA ALA A 138 -5.75 -3.48 18.38
C ALA A 138 -6.19 -3.03 19.77
N SER A 139 -5.27 -3.08 20.73
CA SER A 139 -5.42 -2.40 22.00
C SER A 139 -5.26 -0.89 21.82
N ALA A 140 -5.51 -0.10 22.88
CA ALA A 140 -5.40 1.36 22.81
C ALA A 140 -4.00 1.84 22.37
N ASN A 141 -2.96 1.03 22.57
CA ASN A 141 -1.61 1.35 22.08
C ASN A 141 -1.38 1.06 20.57
N GLY A 142 -2.41 0.63 19.84
CA GLY A 142 -2.37 0.30 18.42
C GLY A 142 -1.81 -1.06 18.06
N THR A 143 -0.87 -1.60 18.84
CA THR A 143 -0.01 -2.71 18.40
C THR A 143 -0.23 -4.00 19.19
N GLY A 144 -0.68 -3.91 20.44
CA GLY A 144 -1.07 -5.06 21.27
C GLY A 144 -2.47 -5.58 20.94
N ALA A 145 -2.81 -6.78 21.41
CA ALA A 145 -4.12 -7.38 21.19
C ALA A 145 -5.19 -6.90 22.20
N ALA A 146 -6.43 -6.77 21.75
CA ALA A 146 -7.63 -6.52 22.57
C ALA A 146 -8.73 -7.55 22.26
N SER A 147 -9.72 -7.68 23.16
CA SER A 147 -10.88 -8.55 22.95
C SER A 147 -11.94 -7.95 22.04
N ASP A 148 -12.00 -6.62 21.96
CA ASP A 148 -13.06 -5.87 21.29
C ASP A 148 -12.48 -4.62 20.61
N SER A 149 -13.27 -4.03 19.71
CA SER A 149 -12.91 -2.79 19.01
C SER A 149 -12.56 -1.69 20.02
N THR A 150 -11.31 -1.25 19.99
CA THR A 150 -10.75 -0.26 20.91
C THR A 150 -10.24 0.92 20.08
N ILE A 151 -10.57 2.14 20.50
CA ILE A 151 -10.00 3.36 19.92
C ILE A 151 -8.55 3.53 20.41
N LEU A 152 -7.68 4.06 19.55
CA LEU A 152 -6.31 4.35 19.96
C LEU A 152 -6.28 5.46 21.01
N GLU A 153 -5.31 5.39 21.90
CA GLU A 153 -5.02 6.47 22.84
C GLU A 153 -4.54 7.72 22.10
N ASP A 154 -4.71 8.88 22.72
CA ASP A 154 -4.22 10.12 22.14
C ASP A 154 -2.68 10.13 22.06
N ASN A 155 -2.13 10.71 21.00
CA ASN A 155 -0.69 10.68 20.68
C ASN A 155 -0.10 9.26 20.66
N ASN A 156 -0.86 8.29 20.16
CA ASN A 156 -0.40 6.91 20.02
C ASN A 156 0.81 6.81 19.07
N TYR A 157 2.00 6.73 19.66
CA TYR A 157 3.24 6.48 18.95
C TYR A 157 3.48 4.99 18.79
N ILE A 158 3.69 4.54 17.55
CA ILE A 158 4.20 3.21 17.22
C ILE A 158 5.66 3.35 16.78
N SER A 159 6.55 2.49 17.29
CA SER A 159 7.97 2.46 16.91
C SER A 159 8.21 1.69 15.61
N SER A 160 9.46 1.66 15.14
CA SER A 160 9.92 0.79 14.05
C SER A 160 9.42 -0.65 14.22
N ASP A 161 9.15 -1.31 13.08
CA ASP A 161 8.51 -2.64 12.92
C ASP A 161 7.08 -2.80 13.40
N LEU A 162 6.62 -1.91 14.28
CA LEU A 162 5.26 -1.99 14.78
C LEU A 162 4.28 -1.49 13.73
N GLU A 163 3.19 -2.23 13.60
CA GLU A 163 2.18 -1.98 12.58
C GLU A 163 0.78 -2.20 13.12
N TYR A 164 -0.16 -1.47 12.54
CA TYR A 164 -1.59 -1.74 12.66
C TYR A 164 -2.30 -1.34 11.37
N ALA A 165 -3.56 -1.77 11.26
CA ALA A 165 -4.42 -1.49 10.12
C ALA A 165 -5.75 -0.89 10.56
N ILE A 166 -6.36 -0.10 9.68
CA ILE A 166 -7.71 0.42 9.80
C ILE A 166 -8.60 -0.27 8.75
N PHE A 167 -9.71 -0.81 9.24
CA PHE A 167 -10.84 -1.28 8.44
C PHE A 167 -12.08 -0.44 8.72
N SER A 168 -13.14 -0.63 7.92
CA SER A 168 -14.47 -0.14 8.27
C SER A 168 -15.02 -0.90 9.49
N ASN A 169 -16.17 -0.45 10.02
CA ASN A 169 -16.89 -1.20 11.05
C ASN A 169 -17.91 -2.19 10.46
N ILE A 170 -17.90 -2.42 9.14
CA ILE A 170 -18.83 -3.31 8.46
C ILE A 170 -18.29 -4.74 8.54
N SER A 171 -18.90 -5.56 9.39
CA SER A 171 -18.48 -6.95 9.57
C SER A 171 -18.66 -7.79 8.31
N CYS A 172 -17.72 -8.70 8.11
CA CYS A 172 -17.79 -9.69 7.05
C CYS A 172 -18.96 -10.66 7.26
N PRO A 173 -19.59 -11.16 6.16
CA PRO A 173 -20.38 -12.38 6.25
C PRO A 173 -19.47 -13.57 6.60
N SER A 174 -20.07 -14.74 6.86
CA SER A 174 -19.32 -15.98 7.08
C SER A 174 -18.28 -16.22 5.98
N SER A 175 -17.06 -16.59 6.40
CA SER A 175 -15.95 -16.98 5.52
C SER A 175 -16.37 -18.00 4.47
N GLY A 176 -15.95 -17.79 3.22
CA GLY A 176 -16.21 -18.73 2.14
C GLY A 176 -15.97 -18.15 0.75
N THR A 177 -15.76 -19.03 -0.22
CA THR A 177 -15.59 -18.64 -1.62
C THR A 177 -16.89 -18.05 -2.19
N GLY A 178 -16.76 -17.00 -3.00
CA GLY A 178 -17.91 -16.26 -3.55
C GLY A 178 -18.74 -15.49 -2.52
N LYS A 179 -18.27 -15.36 -1.28
CA LYS A 179 -18.84 -14.46 -0.26
C LYS A 179 -18.11 -13.13 -0.29
N GLY A 180 -18.75 -12.07 0.20
CA GLY A 180 -18.25 -10.71 0.01
C GLY A 180 -16.86 -10.42 0.60
N CYS A 181 -16.42 -11.10 1.67
CA CYS A 181 -15.06 -11.00 2.19
C CYS A 181 -14.12 -12.15 1.76
N GLY A 182 -14.61 -13.06 0.92
CA GLY A 182 -13.92 -14.28 0.56
C GLY A 182 -13.64 -15.21 1.75
N VAL A 183 -12.57 -15.97 1.64
CA VAL A 183 -12.03 -16.79 2.74
C VAL A 183 -11.14 -15.93 3.61
N TYR A 184 -11.34 -16.03 4.93
CA TYR A 184 -10.49 -15.44 5.94
C TYR A 184 -10.24 -16.45 7.08
N ARG A 185 -9.23 -16.20 7.91
CA ARG A 185 -8.82 -17.10 9.02
C ARG A 185 -9.97 -17.32 10.01
N ASP A 186 -10.09 -18.52 10.54
CA ASP A 186 -11.07 -18.76 11.60
C ASP A 186 -10.66 -18.02 12.89
N GLY A 187 -11.63 -17.55 13.67
CA GLY A 187 -11.41 -16.89 14.96
C GLY A 187 -10.92 -15.43 14.94
N ILE A 188 -10.64 -14.83 13.77
CA ILE A 188 -10.22 -13.42 13.69
C ILE A 188 -11.43 -12.47 13.59
N PRO A 189 -11.31 -11.21 14.05
CA PRO A 189 -12.18 -10.14 13.59
C PRO A 189 -12.02 -9.94 12.07
N ALA A 190 -13.14 -9.87 11.35
CA ALA A 190 -13.15 -9.71 9.90
C ALA A 190 -14.14 -8.61 9.49
N PHE A 191 -13.63 -7.59 8.81
CA PHE A 191 -14.38 -6.43 8.35
C PHE A 191 -14.04 -6.15 6.89
N TYR A 192 -14.94 -5.47 6.19
CA TYR A 192 -14.63 -4.86 4.90
C TYR A 192 -13.67 -3.69 5.09
N GLY A 193 -12.80 -3.46 4.11
CA GLY A 193 -12.07 -2.21 3.94
C GLY A 193 -12.98 -1.08 3.45
N PHE A 194 -12.38 -0.13 2.75
CA PHE A 194 -13.05 1.03 2.18
C PHE A 194 -13.18 0.90 0.66
N TYR A 195 -14.41 0.99 0.16
CA TYR A 195 -14.78 0.64 -1.22
C TYR A 195 -14.67 1.80 -2.22
N GLY A 196 -14.94 1.50 -3.48
CA GLY A 196 -15.32 2.48 -4.50
C GLY A 196 -14.21 2.79 -5.50
N VAL A 197 -14.55 2.98 -6.77
CA VAL A 197 -13.56 3.39 -7.79
C VAL A 197 -13.01 4.79 -7.47
N THR A 198 -13.92 5.68 -7.07
CA THR A 198 -13.62 7.08 -6.75
C THR A 198 -13.65 7.27 -5.24
N LYS A 199 -12.47 7.47 -4.67
CA LYS A 199 -12.23 7.48 -3.23
C LYS A 199 -11.06 8.36 -2.85
N MET A 200 -11.09 8.85 -1.62
CA MET A 200 -10.03 9.68 -1.06
C MET A 200 -9.77 9.27 0.38
N PHE A 201 -8.51 9.15 0.75
CA PHE A 201 -8.04 8.90 2.11
C PHE A 201 -7.20 10.08 2.55
N LEU A 202 -7.52 10.67 3.71
CA LEU A 202 -6.80 11.79 4.30
C LEU A 202 -6.26 11.42 5.67
N PHE A 203 -5.10 11.98 6.00
CA PHE A 203 -4.32 11.68 7.19
C PHE A 203 -3.74 12.97 7.80
N GLU A 204 -3.75 13.05 9.12
CA GLU A 204 -2.92 13.95 9.92
C GLU A 204 -2.04 13.08 10.80
N PHE A 205 -0.72 13.19 10.65
CA PHE A 205 0.23 12.25 11.21
C PHE A 205 1.60 12.90 11.47
N GLU A 206 2.41 12.27 12.30
CA GLU A 206 3.81 12.61 12.55
C GLU A 206 4.70 11.40 12.23
N LEU A 207 5.86 11.63 11.63
CA LEU A 207 6.84 10.59 11.28
C LEU A 207 8.20 10.87 11.96
N PRO A 208 8.27 10.88 13.31
CA PRO A 208 9.49 11.24 14.02
C PRO A 208 10.61 10.24 13.73
N THR A 209 11.86 10.66 13.87
CA THR A 209 13.02 9.76 13.77
C THR A 209 12.97 8.71 14.89
N GLU A 210 13.24 7.45 14.56
CA GLU A 210 13.34 6.39 15.56
C GLU A 210 14.40 6.73 16.64
N THR A 211 14.04 6.51 17.90
CA THR A 211 14.90 6.85 19.05
C THR A 211 15.61 5.63 19.64
N GLN A 212 15.13 4.43 19.34
CA GLN A 212 15.79 3.18 19.70
C GLN A 212 17.11 3.02 18.93
N SER A 213 18.08 2.30 19.50
CA SER A 213 19.33 2.02 18.79
C SER A 213 19.08 1.04 17.65
N ASN A 214 19.53 1.40 16.43
CA ASN A 214 19.50 0.48 15.30
C ASN A 214 20.23 -0.83 15.63
N SER A 215 19.59 -1.95 15.34
CA SER A 215 20.15 -3.28 15.55
C SER A 215 19.53 -4.31 14.61
N THR A 216 20.13 -5.49 14.52
CA THR A 216 19.61 -6.60 13.71
C THR A 216 18.30 -7.20 14.20
N SER A 217 17.75 -6.72 15.32
CA SER A 217 16.40 -7.10 15.77
C SER A 217 15.31 -6.42 14.96
N PHE A 218 15.63 -5.31 14.29
CA PHE A 218 14.67 -4.59 13.46
C PHE A 218 14.70 -5.10 12.02
N GLU A 219 13.53 -5.28 11.44
CA GLU A 219 13.37 -5.54 10.00
C GLU A 219 13.29 -4.24 9.20
N TYR A 220 12.60 -3.24 9.76
CA TYR A 220 12.24 -1.95 9.16
C TYR A 220 12.59 -0.79 10.11
N TYR A 221 13.87 -0.69 10.49
CA TYR A 221 14.36 0.38 11.38
C TYR A 221 14.23 1.77 10.74
N ASP A 222 13.47 2.66 11.37
CA ASP A 222 13.22 4.05 10.95
C ASP A 222 12.60 4.16 9.55
N LEU A 223 11.80 3.17 9.15
CA LEU A 223 11.14 3.08 7.84
C LEU A 223 9.61 3.17 7.97
N PRO A 224 9.06 4.34 8.38
CA PRO A 224 7.62 4.45 8.52
C PRO A 224 6.92 4.38 7.17
N ALA A 225 5.67 3.94 7.20
CA ALA A 225 4.85 3.89 6.00
C ALA A 225 3.35 4.02 6.28
N ILE A 226 2.63 4.55 5.30
CA ILE A 226 1.16 4.57 5.20
C ILE A 226 0.80 4.01 3.82
N TRP A 227 0.11 2.87 3.80
CA TRP A 227 -0.21 2.17 2.55
C TRP A 227 -1.61 1.55 2.56
N LEU A 228 -2.02 1.09 1.38
CA LEU A 228 -3.31 0.49 1.11
C LEU A 228 -3.12 -0.93 0.59
N LEU A 229 -3.82 -1.89 1.18
CA LEU A 229 -3.89 -3.27 0.68
C LEU A 229 -5.31 -3.56 0.24
N ASN A 230 -5.48 -4.35 -0.83
CA ASN A 230 -6.73 -5.07 -1.03
C ASN A 230 -7.08 -5.82 0.27
N ASP A 231 -8.29 -5.60 0.77
CA ASP A 231 -8.68 -5.99 2.12
C ASP A 231 -8.74 -7.53 2.33
N HIS A 232 -8.68 -8.32 1.25
CA HIS A 232 -8.49 -9.76 1.30
C HIS A 232 -7.13 -10.16 1.88
N ILE A 233 -6.07 -9.40 1.57
CA ILE A 233 -4.68 -9.71 1.94
C ILE A 233 -4.54 -9.92 3.45
N PRO A 234 -4.83 -8.91 4.29
CA PRO A 234 -4.63 -9.03 5.74
C PRO A 234 -5.63 -10.01 6.40
N ARG A 235 -6.81 -10.24 5.80
CA ARG A 235 -7.79 -11.22 6.31
C ARG A 235 -7.31 -12.68 6.16
N THR A 236 -6.45 -12.97 5.18
CA THR A 236 -5.82 -14.28 5.03
C THR A 236 -4.41 -14.31 5.60
N SER A 237 -3.51 -13.50 5.04
CA SER A 237 -2.12 -13.38 5.47
C SER A 237 -1.44 -12.22 4.73
N GLN A 238 -0.98 -11.23 5.48
CA GLN A 238 -0.18 -10.13 4.95
C GLN A 238 1.28 -10.53 4.72
N TYR A 239 1.87 -11.27 5.68
CA TYR A 239 3.25 -11.76 5.62
C TYR A 239 3.27 -13.30 5.66
N PRO A 240 2.87 -13.98 4.58
CA PRO A 240 2.81 -15.44 4.58
C PRO A 240 4.20 -16.07 4.43
N ASN A 241 4.39 -17.23 5.06
CA ASN A 241 5.49 -18.14 4.73
C ASN A 241 5.19 -18.96 3.45
N ASN A 242 3.93 -19.02 3.03
CA ASN A 242 3.48 -19.63 1.79
C ASN A 242 2.70 -18.61 0.94
N ALA A 243 3.29 -18.18 -0.17
CA ALA A 243 2.71 -17.15 -1.04
C ALA A 243 1.26 -17.43 -1.51
N ASN A 244 0.84 -18.70 -1.62
CA ASN A 244 -0.54 -19.06 -1.98
C ASN A 244 -1.58 -18.64 -0.95
N CYS A 245 -1.14 -18.31 0.28
CA CYS A 245 -2.01 -17.88 1.36
C CYS A 245 -2.39 -16.38 1.30
N SER A 246 -1.85 -15.65 0.33
CA SER A 246 -2.14 -14.23 0.12
C SER A 246 -2.41 -13.97 -1.35
N CYS A 247 -3.51 -13.30 -1.65
CA CYS A 247 -3.77 -12.89 -3.02
C CYS A 247 -2.75 -11.85 -3.52
N TRP A 248 -1.98 -11.21 -2.61
CA TRP A 248 -0.95 -10.24 -2.96
C TRP A 248 0.01 -10.81 -4.01
N ALA A 249 0.52 -12.02 -3.77
CA ALA A 249 1.45 -12.71 -4.68
C ALA A 249 0.86 -13.02 -6.07
N SER A 250 -0.46 -12.93 -6.21
CA SER A 250 -1.18 -13.11 -7.48
C SER A 250 -1.75 -11.82 -8.06
N GLY A 251 -1.50 -10.66 -7.42
CA GLY A 251 -1.78 -9.34 -7.98
C GLY A 251 -3.13 -8.73 -7.62
N CYS A 252 -3.69 -9.02 -6.43
CA CYS A 252 -4.91 -8.34 -5.96
C CYS A 252 -4.69 -6.87 -5.55
N GLY A 253 -3.43 -6.45 -5.39
CA GLY A 253 -3.02 -5.05 -5.41
C GLY A 253 -2.67 -4.43 -4.05
N GLU A 254 -1.70 -3.53 -4.11
CA GLU A 254 -1.26 -2.66 -3.03
C GLU A 254 -0.85 -1.30 -3.59
N TYR A 255 -1.01 -0.25 -2.79
CA TYR A 255 -0.51 1.09 -3.07
C TYR A 255 0.05 1.75 -1.82
N ASP A 256 1.34 2.06 -1.87
CA ASP A 256 2.02 2.85 -0.84
C ASP A 256 1.77 4.32 -1.12
N ILE A 257 1.21 5.01 -0.14
CA ILE A 257 0.94 6.44 -0.25
C ILE A 257 2.22 7.19 0.13
N PHE A 258 2.75 6.86 1.30
CA PHE A 258 3.97 7.44 1.86
C PHE A 258 4.79 6.32 2.47
N GLU A 259 5.90 5.94 1.85
CA GLU A 259 6.80 4.91 2.40
C GLU A 259 8.27 5.33 2.35
N ALA A 260 8.94 5.23 3.49
CA ALA A 260 10.39 5.20 3.55
C ALA A 260 10.90 3.81 3.17
N MET A 261 11.56 3.69 2.03
CA MET A 261 11.90 2.38 1.43
C MET A 261 13.13 1.70 2.05
N ASN A 262 14.11 2.48 2.51
CA ASN A 262 15.37 1.94 3.00
C ASN A 262 16.10 2.93 3.91
N GLY A 263 17.04 2.42 4.72
CA GLY A 263 17.73 3.23 5.74
C GLY A 263 18.61 4.35 5.18
N THR A 264 19.00 4.34 3.90
CA THR A 264 19.77 5.43 3.28
C THR A 264 18.86 6.59 2.86
N GLU A 265 17.58 6.31 2.62
CA GLU A 265 16.58 7.26 2.12
C GLU A 265 15.39 7.40 3.08
N HIS A 266 15.57 7.12 4.36
CA HIS A 266 14.52 7.14 5.39
C HIS A 266 13.82 8.50 5.56
N ASN A 267 14.37 9.57 4.98
CA ASN A 267 13.78 10.91 4.93
C ASN A 267 13.01 11.22 3.63
N ASN A 268 12.88 10.24 2.73
CA ASN A 268 12.12 10.32 1.49
C ASN A 268 10.95 9.36 1.56
N LEU A 269 9.73 9.86 1.32
CA LEU A 269 8.52 9.06 1.28
C LEU A 269 8.10 8.88 -0.18
N TYR A 270 8.09 7.63 -0.64
CA TYR A 270 7.73 7.28 -2.00
C TYR A 270 6.29 6.80 -2.06
N SER A 271 5.64 7.06 -3.21
CA SER A 271 4.40 6.39 -3.57
C SER A 271 4.68 5.30 -4.61
N THR A 272 4.10 4.12 -4.40
CA THR A 272 4.45 2.92 -5.17
C THR A 272 3.20 2.08 -5.44
N PHE A 273 3.01 1.65 -6.69
CA PHE A 273 2.01 0.62 -6.99
C PHE A 273 2.63 -0.76 -6.98
N HIS A 274 2.02 -1.69 -6.26
CA HIS A 274 2.32 -3.11 -6.32
C HIS A 274 1.20 -3.83 -7.06
N THR A 275 1.23 -3.71 -8.39
CA THR A 275 0.29 -4.36 -9.31
C THR A 275 1.05 -4.88 -10.54
N TYR A 276 0.44 -5.79 -11.31
CA TYR A 276 1.02 -6.24 -12.59
C TYR A 276 0.86 -5.22 -13.73
N GLN A 277 0.62 -3.93 -13.42
CA GLN A 277 0.47 -2.90 -14.43
C GLN A 277 1.80 -2.47 -15.07
N GLY A 278 2.35 -3.28 -15.96
CA GLY A 278 3.53 -2.95 -16.78
C GLY A 278 4.81 -3.54 -16.20
N ILE A 279 4.70 -4.32 -15.14
CA ILE A 279 5.78 -5.05 -14.49
C ILE A 279 5.38 -6.52 -14.29
N SER A 280 6.35 -7.40 -14.17
CA SER A 280 6.15 -8.84 -13.92
C SER A 280 6.50 -9.28 -12.50
N ASP A 281 7.15 -8.41 -11.74
CA ASP A 281 7.57 -8.66 -10.36
C ASP A 281 6.93 -7.62 -9.44
N LEU A 282 6.01 -8.05 -8.60
CA LEU A 282 5.31 -7.16 -7.67
C LEU A 282 6.26 -6.58 -6.63
N GLY A 283 7.31 -7.31 -6.20
CA GLY A 283 8.22 -6.83 -5.16
C GLY A 283 9.02 -5.60 -5.57
N THR A 284 9.23 -5.39 -6.88
CA THR A 284 9.89 -4.19 -7.39
C THR A 284 8.99 -2.96 -7.31
N GLY A 285 7.67 -3.13 -7.46
CA GLY A 285 6.70 -2.04 -7.51
C GLY A 285 6.87 -1.09 -8.70
N ILE A 286 5.95 -0.13 -8.82
CA ILE A 286 6.00 0.98 -9.77
C ILE A 286 6.11 2.27 -8.97
N GLN A 287 7.33 2.55 -8.52
CA GLN A 287 7.65 3.67 -7.64
C GLN A 287 7.68 5.00 -8.41
N ALA A 288 7.21 6.08 -7.77
CA ALA A 288 7.49 7.44 -8.23
C ALA A 288 9.00 7.73 -8.18
N TYR A 289 9.53 8.43 -9.19
CA TYR A 289 10.95 8.81 -9.20
C TYR A 289 11.29 9.95 -8.23
N GLN A 290 10.30 10.74 -7.83
CA GLN A 290 10.45 11.79 -6.83
C GLN A 290 9.63 11.44 -5.59
N ALA A 291 10.10 11.89 -4.44
CA ALA A 291 9.56 11.58 -3.14
C ALA A 291 9.06 12.83 -2.43
N PHE A 292 8.16 12.64 -1.47
CA PHE A 292 7.88 13.66 -0.46
C PHE A 292 9.03 13.70 0.54
N ALA A 293 9.34 14.88 1.06
CA ALA A 293 10.24 14.99 2.20
C ALA A 293 9.51 14.52 3.47
N ARG A 294 10.11 13.61 4.23
CA ARG A 294 9.66 13.27 5.57
C ARG A 294 10.04 14.41 6.51
N ASP A 295 9.04 15.08 7.07
CA ASP A 295 9.26 16.02 8.18
C ASP A 295 9.24 15.25 9.50
N THR A 296 10.41 15.11 10.12
CA THR A 296 10.57 14.34 11.37
C THR A 296 10.25 15.14 12.62
N SER A 297 9.91 16.42 12.49
CA SER A 297 9.73 17.34 13.61
C SER A 297 8.34 17.98 13.67
N ASN A 298 7.55 17.89 12.60
CA ASN A 298 6.24 18.53 12.52
C ASN A 298 5.15 17.56 12.07
N VAL A 299 3.91 17.95 12.37
CA VAL A 299 2.71 17.30 11.85
C VAL A 299 2.64 17.47 10.33
N MET A 300 2.43 16.36 9.65
CA MET A 300 2.19 16.26 8.23
C MET A 300 0.70 16.04 7.98
N ARG A 301 0.18 16.61 6.90
CA ARG A 301 -1.21 16.42 6.47
C ARG A 301 -1.27 16.16 4.98
N GLY A 302 -2.13 15.26 4.57
CA GLY A 302 -2.28 14.93 3.16
C GLY A 302 -2.96 13.58 2.97
N GLY A 303 -2.73 12.95 1.84
CA GLY A 303 -3.27 11.63 1.56
C GLY A 303 -3.29 11.32 0.07
N VAL A 304 -4.29 10.55 -0.36
CA VAL A 304 -4.42 10.10 -1.75
C VAL A 304 -5.85 10.27 -2.25
N ILE A 305 -5.98 10.68 -3.51
CA ILE A 305 -7.24 10.72 -4.26
C ILE A 305 -7.14 9.73 -5.43
N PHE A 306 -8.14 8.85 -5.54
CA PHE A 306 -8.42 8.03 -6.71
C PHE A 306 -9.63 8.63 -7.43
N ASP A 307 -9.42 9.12 -8.64
CA ASP A 307 -10.48 9.72 -9.45
C ASP A 307 -11.17 8.67 -10.36
N SER A 308 -12.26 9.04 -11.03
CA SER A 308 -13.05 8.14 -11.87
C SER A 308 -12.38 7.71 -13.17
N ASP A 309 -11.35 8.43 -13.62
CA ASP A 309 -10.68 8.24 -14.91
C ASP A 309 -9.33 7.50 -14.79
N GLY A 310 -8.98 7.04 -13.58
CA GLY A 310 -7.71 6.37 -13.35
C GLY A 310 -6.55 7.35 -13.14
N ASN A 311 -6.83 8.55 -12.63
CA ASN A 311 -5.82 9.43 -12.08
C ASN A 311 -5.75 9.23 -10.57
N VAL A 312 -4.56 8.94 -10.07
CA VAL A 312 -4.26 8.79 -8.65
C VAL A 312 -3.29 9.87 -8.23
N VAL A 313 -3.60 10.61 -7.18
CA VAL A 313 -2.78 11.71 -6.69
C VAL A 313 -2.52 11.54 -5.21
N SER A 314 -1.27 11.25 -4.85
CA SER A 314 -0.77 11.41 -3.48
C SER A 314 -0.30 12.84 -3.28
N PHE A 315 -0.56 13.43 -2.11
CA PHE A 315 -0.18 14.81 -1.84
C PHE A 315 0.06 15.08 -0.35
N LEU A 316 0.89 16.08 -0.07
CA LEU A 316 1.01 16.72 1.24
C LEU A 316 0.56 18.18 1.14
N SER A 317 -0.24 18.61 2.09
CA SER A 317 -0.66 20.00 2.21
C SER A 317 -1.12 20.31 3.62
N SER A 318 -0.47 21.28 4.27
CA SER A 318 -0.85 21.77 5.61
C SER A 318 -2.25 22.39 5.65
N SER A 319 -2.80 22.75 4.49
CA SER A 319 -4.17 23.26 4.31
C SER A 319 -5.25 22.18 4.30
N THR A 320 -4.87 20.90 4.29
CA THR A 320 -5.82 19.78 4.35
C THR A 320 -6.62 19.86 5.64
N THR A 321 -7.95 19.87 5.51
CA THR A 321 -8.88 19.77 6.64
C THR A 321 -9.57 18.41 6.63
N PHE A 322 -10.51 18.19 7.54
CA PHE A 322 -11.31 16.97 7.62
C PHE A 322 -12.78 17.35 7.75
N GLU A 323 -13.35 17.92 6.69
CA GLU A 323 -14.77 18.28 6.68
C GLU A 323 -15.66 17.05 6.53
N SER A 324 -16.94 17.16 6.90
CA SER A 324 -17.90 16.07 6.64
C SER A 324 -18.22 15.92 5.14
N THR A 325 -18.05 16.98 4.36
CA THR A 325 -18.26 17.03 2.92
C THR A 325 -17.26 17.99 2.28
N TYR A 326 -16.83 17.70 1.05
CA TYR A 326 -16.11 18.67 0.22
C TYR A 326 -16.85 18.91 -1.09
N SER A 327 -16.86 20.17 -1.55
CA SER A 327 -17.26 20.39 -2.94
C SER A 327 -16.19 19.84 -3.89
N ALA A 328 -16.58 19.41 -5.08
CA ALA A 328 -15.60 19.00 -6.11
C ALA A 328 -14.57 20.11 -6.37
N SER A 329 -14.99 21.38 -6.37
CA SER A 329 -14.10 22.52 -6.57
C SER A 329 -13.07 22.69 -5.47
N ASP A 330 -13.41 22.40 -4.21
CA ASP A 330 -12.47 22.52 -3.09
C ASP A 330 -11.37 21.47 -3.18
N VAL A 331 -11.73 20.22 -3.51
CA VAL A 331 -10.74 19.14 -3.72
C VAL A 331 -9.83 19.45 -4.90
N ILE A 332 -10.39 19.95 -6.02
CA ILE A 332 -9.59 20.38 -7.17
C ILE A 332 -8.65 21.53 -6.79
N ALA A 333 -9.13 22.51 -6.02
CA ALA A 333 -8.31 23.64 -5.57
C ALA A 333 -7.20 23.19 -4.62
N LEU A 334 -7.46 22.22 -3.73
CA LEU A 334 -6.47 21.65 -2.83
C LEU A 334 -5.28 21.06 -3.61
N VAL A 335 -5.54 20.18 -4.58
CA VAL A 335 -4.46 19.54 -5.36
C VAL A 335 -3.81 20.48 -6.38
N ASN A 336 -4.56 21.43 -6.94
CA ASN A 336 -4.01 22.42 -7.89
C ASN A 336 -3.33 23.60 -7.22
N GLY A 337 -3.53 23.80 -5.92
CA GLY A 337 -2.80 24.78 -5.12
C GLY A 337 -1.33 24.41 -4.93
N ILE A 338 -0.98 23.12 -5.09
CA ILE A 338 0.40 22.63 -5.04
C ILE A 338 1.10 22.97 -6.36
N SER A 339 2.23 23.66 -6.26
CA SER A 339 2.90 24.24 -7.41
C SER A 339 3.43 23.17 -8.37
N THR A 340 3.50 23.50 -9.67
CA THR A 340 3.98 22.57 -10.70
C THR A 340 5.44 22.17 -10.52
N ASN A 341 6.28 23.01 -9.87
CA ASN A 341 7.66 22.65 -9.53
C ASN A 341 7.77 21.75 -8.29
N GLU A 342 6.67 21.55 -7.57
CA GLU A 342 6.53 20.64 -6.41
C GLU A 342 5.66 19.42 -6.80
N THR A 343 5.54 19.16 -8.10
CA THR A 343 4.71 18.10 -8.65
C THR A 343 5.54 17.14 -9.49
N TYR A 344 5.49 15.86 -9.15
CA TYR A 344 5.88 14.77 -10.02
C TYR A 344 4.64 14.19 -10.72
N SER A 345 4.78 13.82 -11.99
CA SER A 345 3.71 13.19 -12.76
C SER A 345 4.24 12.07 -13.64
N SER A 346 3.55 10.94 -13.64
CA SER A 346 3.85 9.78 -14.47
C SER A 346 2.58 9.19 -15.08
N GLN A 347 2.72 8.49 -16.18
CA GLN A 347 1.64 7.71 -16.79
C GLN A 347 2.01 6.23 -16.70
N LEU A 348 1.13 5.43 -16.09
CA LEU A 348 1.34 3.99 -16.01
C LEU A 348 1.14 3.33 -17.37
N ALA A 349 1.82 2.19 -17.58
CA ALA A 349 1.77 1.48 -18.85
C ALA A 349 0.34 1.02 -19.19
N SER A 350 -0.03 1.11 -20.46
CA SER A 350 -1.27 0.52 -20.96
C SER A 350 -1.06 -0.96 -21.27
N ILE A 351 -1.90 -1.83 -20.72
CA ILE A 351 -1.83 -3.28 -20.97
C ILE A 351 -3.04 -3.70 -21.80
N SER A 352 -2.76 -4.40 -22.90
CA SER A 352 -3.80 -5.10 -23.64
C SER A 352 -4.11 -6.41 -22.92
N ALA A 353 -5.34 -6.59 -22.43
CA ALA A 353 -5.76 -7.90 -21.93
C ALA A 353 -5.56 -8.95 -23.03
N ALA A 354 -4.91 -10.07 -22.72
CA ALA A 354 -4.85 -11.19 -23.67
C ALA A 354 -6.29 -11.61 -23.99
N SER A 355 -6.71 -11.48 -25.26
CA SER A 355 -8.06 -11.81 -25.68
C SER A 355 -8.37 -13.27 -25.32
N THR A 356 -9.45 -13.50 -24.60
CA THR A 356 -9.98 -14.82 -24.29
C THR A 356 -10.58 -15.46 -25.55
N THR A 357 -9.73 -15.91 -26.49
CA THR A 357 -10.14 -16.95 -27.44
C THR A 357 -10.20 -18.27 -26.68
N SER A 358 -11.42 -18.63 -26.29
CA SER A 358 -11.78 -19.93 -25.74
C SER A 358 -11.59 -21.04 -26.79
N SER A 359 -10.36 -21.52 -26.95
CA SER A 359 -10.11 -22.79 -27.61
C SER A 359 -10.37 -23.92 -26.60
N LYS A 360 -11.56 -24.53 -26.71
CA LYS A 360 -11.84 -25.84 -26.11
C LYS A 360 -10.84 -26.87 -26.66
N SER A 361 -9.74 -27.07 -25.94
CA SER A 361 -8.83 -28.18 -26.14
C SER A 361 -9.00 -29.15 -24.99
N LYS A 362 -9.66 -30.28 -25.25
CA LYS A 362 -9.56 -31.46 -24.42
C LYS A 362 -8.12 -31.97 -24.50
N ASN A 363 -7.40 -31.98 -23.39
CA ASN A 363 -6.62 -33.12 -22.89
C ASN A 363 -5.78 -32.69 -21.69
N GLY A 364 -5.68 -33.57 -20.70
CA GLY A 364 -4.93 -33.35 -19.48
C GLY A 364 -3.46 -33.01 -19.76
N ALA A 365 -2.99 -31.96 -19.10
CA ALA A 365 -1.57 -31.65 -18.95
C ALA A 365 -1.40 -31.08 -17.55
N GLY A 366 -0.49 -31.69 -16.78
CA GLY A 366 -0.18 -31.30 -15.42
C GLY A 366 0.36 -29.87 -15.34
N SER A 367 0.11 -29.27 -14.17
CA SER A 367 0.78 -28.07 -13.67
C SER A 367 2.28 -28.11 -13.98
N LEU A 368 2.71 -27.31 -14.94
CA LEU A 368 4.11 -26.90 -15.09
C LEU A 368 4.24 -25.51 -14.47
N LEU A 369 4.25 -25.47 -13.14
CA LEU A 369 4.95 -24.41 -12.42
C LEU A 369 6.45 -24.62 -12.68
N PRO A 370 7.21 -23.59 -13.07
CA PRO A 370 8.65 -23.73 -13.17
C PRO A 370 9.21 -24.08 -11.79
N ASN A 371 9.94 -25.20 -11.77
CA ASN A 371 10.58 -25.74 -10.59
C ASN A 371 11.63 -24.74 -10.08
N ASN A 372 11.37 -24.11 -8.92
CA ASN A 372 12.28 -23.19 -8.26
C ASN A 372 13.56 -23.93 -7.87
N ASN A 373 14.61 -23.76 -8.67
CA ASN A 373 15.92 -24.27 -8.34
C ASN A 373 16.57 -23.30 -7.34
N THR A 374 16.21 -23.47 -6.06
CA THR A 374 16.62 -22.69 -4.88
C THR A 374 18.14 -22.50 -4.75
N PHE A 375 18.94 -23.33 -5.44
CA PHE A 375 20.40 -23.23 -5.44
C PHE A 375 20.95 -22.03 -6.22
N MET A 376 20.29 -21.59 -7.31
CA MET A 376 20.72 -20.39 -8.05
C MET A 376 20.38 -19.10 -7.31
N TYR A 377 19.36 -19.13 -6.45
CA TYR A 377 18.96 -18.01 -5.60
C TYR A 377 20.03 -17.69 -4.54
N TYR A 378 20.60 -18.71 -3.88
CA TYR A 378 21.71 -18.51 -2.94
C TYR A 378 23.03 -18.14 -3.62
N LEU A 379 23.28 -18.63 -4.84
CA LEU A 379 24.52 -18.28 -5.56
C LEU A 379 24.49 -16.82 -6.05
N ALA A 380 23.32 -16.31 -6.47
CA ALA A 380 23.17 -14.92 -6.88
C ALA A 380 23.29 -13.93 -5.71
N THR A 381 22.75 -14.25 -4.54
CA THR A 381 22.88 -13.42 -3.33
C THR A 381 24.29 -13.45 -2.74
N ILE A 382 25.02 -14.56 -2.85
CA ILE A 382 26.43 -14.62 -2.43
C ILE A 382 27.31 -13.74 -3.35
N VAL A 383 27.06 -13.69 -4.67
CA VAL A 383 27.87 -12.91 -5.60
C VAL A 383 27.65 -11.39 -5.45
N THR A 384 26.44 -10.92 -5.16
CA THR A 384 26.19 -9.48 -4.89
C THR A 384 26.73 -9.03 -3.53
N THR A 385 26.77 -9.93 -2.54
CA THR A 385 27.33 -9.62 -1.21
C THR A 385 28.86 -9.58 -1.23
N PHE A 386 29.53 -10.39 -2.07
CA PHE A 386 31.01 -10.34 -2.21
C PHE A 386 31.53 -9.16 -3.04
N LEU A 387 30.70 -8.57 -3.92
CA LEU A 387 31.11 -7.41 -4.73
C LEU A 387 31.05 -6.07 -3.97
N HIS A 388 30.33 -5.98 -2.84
CA HIS A 388 30.28 -4.78 -1.99
C HIS A 388 31.36 -4.73 -0.89
N VAL A 389 32.13 -5.81 -0.70
CA VAL A 389 33.19 -5.88 0.33
C VAL A 389 34.60 -5.62 -0.23
N PHE A 390 34.76 -5.48 -1.55
CA PHE A 390 36.08 -5.25 -2.19
C PHE A 390 36.21 -3.96 -3.00
N VAL A 391 35.35 -2.97 -2.77
CA VAL A 391 35.61 -1.60 -3.22
C VAL A 391 35.60 -0.68 -2.00
N ILE A 392 36.73 -0.68 -1.29
CA ILE A 392 37.20 0.43 -0.46
C ILE A 392 38.00 1.36 -1.36
#